data_AF-A0A7Z9WXJ1-F1
#
_entry.id   AF-A0A7Z9WXJ1-F1
#
_cell.length_a   1.000
_cell.length_b   1.000
_cell.length_c   1.000
_cell.angle_alpha   90.00
_cell.angle_beta   90.00
_cell.angle_gamma   90.00
#
_symmetry.space_group_name_H-M   'P 1'
#
loop_
_entity.id
_entity.type
_entity.pdbx_description
1 polymer ?
#
loop_
_entity_poly.entity_id
_entity_poly.type
_entity_poly.pdbx_seq_one_letter_code
_entity_poly.pdbx_strand_id
1 'polypeptide(L)'
;HGTSGNSSERLRAICQKTATTKANVATALQMVAWGVEVNDYGNAISDENGNFKKVKGEGVTEEMWEQMVAYAAEKGWEGGNMKKLNLPFENRLLGQSLEIRERMSKRVEDFIYGMLVNVFNAGDSADLAKEELLKAGSHNLGDKAERIEDPADWTKEKIIARAAELDTDKGPEGDFDD
;
A
#
# COMPACT_ATOMS: atom_id res chain seq x y z
N HIS A 1 5.56 7.88 3.80
CA HIS A 1 4.72 6.94 4.56
C HIS A 1 4.19 7.72 5.77
N GLY A 2 2.91 7.57 6.16
CA GLY A 2 2.38 8.25 7.37
C GLY A 2 1.06 9.00 7.20
N THR A 3 -0.01 8.25 6.97
CA THR A 3 -1.30 8.32 7.68
C THR A 3 -2.15 7.24 7.04
N SER A 4 -2.10 6.03 7.61
CA SER A 4 -3.24 5.12 7.52
C SER A 4 -4.49 5.88 7.98
N GLY A 5 -5.63 5.67 7.33
CA GLY A 5 -6.90 6.27 7.77
C GLY A 5 -7.29 7.62 7.15
N ASN A 6 -6.77 8.00 5.98
CA ASN A 6 -7.38 9.11 5.23
C ASN A 6 -8.59 8.59 4.45
N SER A 7 -9.79 9.03 4.84
CA SER A 7 -11.01 8.73 4.08
C SER A 7 -10.86 9.18 2.64
N SER A 8 -11.54 8.49 1.73
CA SER A 8 -11.71 8.96 0.34
C SER A 8 -12.25 10.40 0.27
N GLU A 9 -13.07 10.83 1.23
CA GLU A 9 -13.52 12.23 1.34
C GLU A 9 -12.36 13.20 1.65
N ARG A 10 -11.53 12.89 2.64
CA ARG A 10 -10.37 13.71 2.99
C ARG A 10 -9.37 13.79 1.84
N LEU A 11 -9.14 12.66 1.16
CA LEU A 11 -8.27 12.61 -0.02
C LEU A 11 -8.81 13.50 -1.14
N ARG A 12 -10.11 13.42 -1.45
CA ARG A 12 -10.76 14.32 -2.42
C ARG A 12 -10.61 15.79 -2.02
N ALA A 13 -10.82 16.12 -0.74
CA ALA A 13 -10.69 17.49 -0.24
C ALA A 13 -9.25 18.03 -0.37
N ILE A 14 -8.23 17.18 -0.20
CA ILE A 14 -6.83 17.54 -0.44
C ILE A 14 -6.59 17.78 -1.93
N CYS A 15 -7.01 16.86 -2.80
CA CYS A 15 -6.85 16.98 -4.25
C CYS A 15 -7.56 18.22 -4.83
N GLN A 16 -8.65 18.68 -4.21
CA GLN A 16 -9.32 19.92 -4.59
C GLN A 16 -8.55 21.20 -4.19
N LYS A 17 -7.71 21.13 -3.16
CA LYS A 17 -7.01 22.29 -2.59
C LYS A 17 -5.53 22.33 -2.94
N THR A 18 -4.96 21.21 -3.38
CA THR A 18 -3.52 21.06 -3.64
C THR A 18 -3.27 20.14 -4.83
N ALA A 19 -2.05 20.15 -5.36
CA ALA A 19 -1.60 19.17 -6.38
C ALA A 19 -1.19 17.81 -5.78
N THR A 20 -1.63 17.49 -4.55
CA THR A 20 -1.21 16.27 -3.85
C THR A 20 -2.19 15.12 -4.10
N THR A 21 -1.68 14.02 -4.65
CA THR A 21 -2.42 12.76 -4.89
C THR A 21 -1.71 11.59 -4.20
N LYS A 22 -1.69 11.60 -2.86
CA LYS A 22 -0.94 10.62 -2.06
C LYS A 22 -1.85 9.90 -1.08
N ALA A 23 -1.85 8.56 -1.15
CA ALA A 23 -2.48 7.69 -0.18
C ALA A 23 -1.51 6.57 0.24
N ASN A 24 -1.73 6.02 1.43
CA ASN A 24 -1.04 4.82 1.89
C ASN A 24 -1.98 3.63 1.74
N VAL A 25 -1.62 2.65 0.89
CA VAL A 25 -2.50 1.53 0.54
C VAL A 25 -1.82 0.16 0.55
N ALA A 26 -0.53 0.07 0.90
CA ALA A 26 0.25 -1.17 0.70
C ALA A 26 -0.39 -2.41 1.36
N THR A 27 -0.80 -2.30 2.62
CA THR A 27 -1.52 -3.40 3.32
C THR A 27 -2.90 -3.65 2.72
N ALA A 28 -3.57 -2.61 2.21
CA ALA A 28 -4.89 -2.76 1.58
C ALA A 28 -4.81 -3.62 0.31
N LEU A 29 -3.80 -3.41 -0.55
CA LEU A 29 -3.67 -4.16 -1.81
C LEU A 29 -3.49 -5.67 -1.56
N GLN A 30 -2.71 -6.02 -0.55
CA GLN A 30 -2.54 -7.40 -0.12
C GLN A 30 -3.87 -8.00 0.36
N MET A 31 -4.59 -7.29 1.24
CA MET A 31 -5.89 -7.76 1.76
C MET A 31 -6.91 -7.93 0.64
N VAL A 32 -6.98 -6.97 -0.29
CA VAL A 32 -7.84 -7.01 -1.47
C VAL A 32 -7.51 -8.20 -2.37
N ALA A 33 -6.22 -8.45 -2.64
CA ALA A 33 -5.76 -9.60 -3.40
C ALA A 33 -6.16 -10.92 -2.74
N TRP A 34 -6.16 -10.98 -1.40
CA TRP A 34 -6.63 -12.16 -0.67
C TRP A 34 -8.15 -12.29 -0.60
N GLY A 35 -8.91 -11.32 -1.10
CA GLY A 35 -10.37 -11.36 -1.09
C GLY A 35 -10.99 -10.86 0.22
N VAL A 36 -10.21 -10.16 1.05
CA VAL A 36 -10.69 -9.50 2.26
C VAL A 36 -11.42 -8.21 1.89
N GLU A 37 -12.52 -7.92 2.57
CA GLU A 37 -13.21 -6.63 2.45
C GLU A 37 -12.33 -5.52 3.03
N VAL A 38 -12.14 -4.45 2.26
CA VAL A 38 -11.51 -3.22 2.73
C VAL A 38 -12.51 -2.08 2.62
N ASN A 39 -12.49 -1.16 3.57
CA ASN A 39 -13.30 0.04 3.51
C ASN A 39 -12.61 1.15 2.67
N ASP A 40 -13.31 2.28 2.50
CA ASP A 40 -12.83 3.46 1.77
C ASP A 40 -11.58 4.14 2.34
N TYR A 41 -11.09 3.67 3.50
CA TYR A 41 -9.85 4.12 4.13
C TYR A 41 -8.67 3.18 3.81
N GLY A 42 -8.91 2.09 3.06
CA GLY A 42 -7.96 1.02 2.82
C GLY A 42 -7.75 0.09 4.02
N ASN A 43 -8.62 0.16 5.04
CA ASN A 43 -8.53 -0.72 6.20
C ASN A 43 -9.34 -1.99 5.96
N ALA A 44 -8.76 -3.15 6.28
CA ALA A 44 -9.49 -4.41 6.27
C ALA A 44 -10.63 -4.39 7.29
N ILE A 45 -11.78 -4.90 6.88
CA ILE A 45 -12.98 -5.03 7.71
C ILE A 45 -12.86 -6.32 8.49
N SER A 46 -13.12 -6.27 9.80
CA SER A 46 -13.23 -7.45 10.65
C SER A 46 -14.70 -7.82 10.90
N ASP A 47 -14.95 -9.10 11.17
CA ASP A 47 -16.23 -9.62 11.66
C ASP A 47 -16.39 -9.36 13.17
N GLU A 48 -17.51 -9.82 13.74
CA GLU A 48 -17.84 -9.68 15.17
C GLU A 48 -16.81 -10.36 16.10
N ASN A 49 -16.03 -11.31 15.58
CA ASN A 49 -15.00 -12.03 16.31
C ASN A 49 -13.60 -11.39 16.13
N GLY A 50 -13.49 -10.29 15.39
CA GLY A 50 -12.23 -9.61 15.10
C GLY A 50 -11.45 -10.19 13.91
N ASN A 51 -11.94 -11.26 13.27
CA ASN A 51 -11.28 -11.87 12.12
C ASN A 51 -11.53 -11.06 10.86
N PHE A 52 -10.57 -11.03 9.93
CA PHE A 52 -10.79 -10.37 8.65
C PHE A 52 -11.95 -10.97 7.87
N LYS A 53 -12.86 -10.11 7.42
CA LYS A 53 -14.05 -10.48 6.67
C LYS A 53 -13.66 -10.84 5.24
N LYS A 54 -13.57 -12.15 4.99
CA LYS A 54 -13.32 -12.74 3.67
C LYS A 54 -14.59 -12.74 2.82
N VAL A 55 -14.52 -12.23 1.60
CA VAL A 55 -15.60 -12.37 0.62
C VAL A 55 -15.48 -13.75 -0.03
N LYS A 56 -16.54 -14.56 0.08
CA LYS A 56 -16.57 -15.91 -0.47
C LYS A 56 -16.43 -15.88 -1.99
N GLY A 57 -15.51 -16.69 -2.51
CA GLY A 57 -15.27 -16.81 -3.96
C GLY A 57 -14.40 -15.71 -4.55
N GLU A 58 -13.86 -14.81 -3.73
CA GLU A 58 -13.00 -13.70 -4.16
C GLU A 58 -11.55 -13.90 -3.70
N GLY A 59 -10.58 -13.30 -4.40
CA GLY A 59 -9.17 -13.37 -4.01
C GLY A 59 -8.59 -14.77 -4.09
N VAL A 60 -7.96 -15.28 -3.02
CA VAL A 60 -7.42 -16.65 -2.96
C VAL A 60 -8.55 -17.70 -2.84
N THR A 61 -8.26 -18.99 -3.06
CA THR A 61 -9.25 -20.04 -2.77
C THR A 61 -9.60 -20.08 -1.28
N GLU A 62 -10.78 -20.60 -0.94
CA GLU A 62 -11.18 -20.75 0.46
C GLU A 62 -10.24 -21.70 1.22
N GLU A 63 -9.80 -22.79 0.57
CA GLU A 63 -8.80 -23.69 1.15
C GLU A 63 -7.46 -22.99 1.42
N MET A 64 -6.99 -22.15 0.49
CA MET A 64 -5.77 -21.37 0.70
C MET A 64 -5.94 -20.37 1.85
N TRP A 65 -7.09 -19.71 1.93
CA TRP A 65 -7.41 -18.78 3.00
C TRP A 65 -7.41 -19.47 4.38
N GLU A 66 -8.06 -20.64 4.48
CA GLU A 66 -8.06 -21.44 5.71
C GLU A 66 -6.65 -21.82 6.15
N GLN A 67 -5.79 -22.25 5.21
CA GLN A 67 -4.39 -22.57 5.51
C GLN A 67 -3.61 -21.34 5.99
N MET A 68 -3.83 -20.18 5.38
CA MET A 68 -3.20 -18.92 5.77
C MET A 68 -3.61 -18.49 7.18
N VAL A 69 -4.92 -18.53 7.49
CA VAL A 69 -5.45 -18.17 8.80
C VAL A 69 -4.97 -19.14 9.88
N ALA A 70 -4.95 -20.45 9.60
CA ALA A 70 -4.44 -21.46 10.53
C ALA A 70 -2.95 -21.24 10.84
N TYR A 71 -2.14 -20.95 9.82
CA TYR A 71 -0.72 -20.65 10.00
C TYR A 71 -0.51 -19.37 10.82
N ALA A 72 -1.28 -18.32 10.55
CA ALA A 72 -1.23 -17.08 11.32
C ALA A 72 -1.60 -17.32 12.79
N ALA A 73 -2.65 -18.11 13.06
CA ALA A 73 -3.06 -18.46 14.40
C ALA A 73 -1.96 -19.22 15.16
N GLU A 74 -1.26 -20.16 14.52
CA GLU A 74 -0.11 -20.86 15.13
C GLU A 74 1.02 -19.90 15.52
N LYS A 75 1.20 -18.82 14.75
CA LYS A 75 2.23 -17.80 15.01
C LYS A 75 1.75 -16.64 15.90
N GLY A 76 0.48 -16.64 16.33
CA GLY A 76 -0.12 -15.52 17.04
C GLY A 76 -0.15 -14.22 16.22
N TRP A 77 -0.26 -14.33 14.90
CA TRP A 77 -0.30 -13.16 14.01
C TRP A 77 -1.74 -12.71 13.78
N GLU A 78 -2.01 -11.46 14.16
CA GLU A 78 -3.32 -10.82 14.03
C GLU A 78 -3.19 -9.42 13.41
N GLY A 79 -4.28 -8.91 12.86
CA GLY A 79 -4.34 -7.55 12.31
C GLY A 79 -3.23 -7.27 11.28
N GLY A 80 -2.43 -6.23 11.53
CA GLY A 80 -1.32 -5.85 10.66
C GLY A 80 -0.24 -6.93 10.50
N ASN A 81 -0.06 -7.81 11.49
CA ASN A 81 0.92 -8.89 11.44
C ASN A 81 0.61 -9.96 10.38
N MET A 82 -0.63 -10.00 9.88
CA MET A 82 -0.99 -10.87 8.76
C MET A 82 -0.16 -10.58 7.50
N LYS A 83 0.47 -9.40 7.36
CA LYS A 83 1.46 -9.11 6.30
C LYS A 83 2.63 -10.09 6.26
N LYS A 84 2.97 -10.70 7.40
CA LYS A 84 4.04 -11.70 7.53
C LYS A 84 3.71 -13.01 6.79
N LEU A 85 2.45 -13.24 6.41
CA LEU A 85 2.05 -14.41 5.60
C LEU A 85 2.58 -14.37 4.16
N ASN A 86 2.92 -13.19 3.61
CA ASN A 86 3.46 -13.13 2.25
C ASN A 86 4.71 -14.01 2.09
N LEU A 87 5.64 -13.96 3.05
CA LEU A 87 6.89 -14.71 2.96
C LEU A 87 6.68 -16.23 2.90
N PRO A 88 5.95 -16.87 3.83
CA PRO A 88 5.72 -18.32 3.77
C PRO A 88 4.70 -18.76 2.69
N PHE A 89 3.81 -17.88 2.23
CA PHE A 89 2.76 -18.25 1.27
C PHE A 89 2.99 -17.77 -0.17
N GLU A 90 3.98 -16.94 -0.47
CA GLU A 90 4.20 -16.37 -1.81
C GLU A 90 4.13 -17.43 -2.92
N ASN A 91 4.95 -18.48 -2.81
CA ASN A 91 4.99 -19.55 -3.81
C ASN A 91 3.65 -20.28 -3.96
N ARG A 92 2.87 -20.40 -2.87
CA ARG A 92 1.55 -21.03 -2.88
C ARG A 92 0.51 -20.12 -3.53
N LEU A 93 0.56 -18.82 -3.23
CA LEU A 93 -0.31 -17.80 -3.82
C LEU A 93 -0.08 -17.69 -5.34
N LEU A 94 1.19 -17.63 -5.76
CA LEU A 94 1.61 -17.61 -7.15
C LEU A 94 1.42 -18.96 -7.86
N GLY A 95 1.34 -20.05 -7.10
CA GLY A 95 1.08 -21.41 -7.60
C GLY A 95 -0.40 -21.73 -7.81
N GLN A 96 -1.32 -20.84 -7.43
CA GLN A 96 -2.75 -21.03 -7.72
C GLN A 96 -3.02 -21.00 -9.23
N SER A 97 -4.16 -21.57 -9.64
CA SER A 97 -4.56 -21.61 -11.04
C SER A 97 -4.63 -20.20 -11.64
N LEU A 98 -4.52 -20.11 -12.98
CA LEU A 98 -4.57 -18.84 -13.69
C LEU A 98 -5.83 -18.03 -13.33
N GLU A 99 -7.00 -18.69 -13.34
CA GLU A 99 -8.28 -18.08 -12.98
C GLU A 99 -8.24 -17.39 -11.61
N ILE A 100 -7.65 -18.05 -10.61
CA ILE A 100 -7.56 -17.50 -9.25
C ILE A 100 -6.59 -16.32 -9.22
N ARG A 101 -5.44 -16.42 -9.90
CA ARG A 101 -4.48 -15.31 -9.97
C ARG A 101 -5.06 -14.10 -10.69
N GLU A 102 -5.78 -14.30 -11.78
CA GLU A 102 -6.47 -13.23 -12.51
C GLU A 102 -7.54 -12.58 -11.64
N ARG A 103 -8.32 -13.37 -10.88
CA ARG A 103 -9.28 -12.85 -9.90
C ARG A 103 -8.59 -12.00 -8.82
N MET A 104 -7.48 -12.46 -8.26
CA MET A 104 -6.69 -11.71 -7.27
C MET A 104 -6.19 -10.38 -7.85
N SER A 105 -5.59 -10.42 -9.05
CA SER A 105 -5.09 -9.23 -9.74
C SER A 105 -6.21 -8.26 -10.11
N LYS A 106 -7.36 -8.76 -10.58
CA LYS A 106 -8.50 -7.94 -10.97
C LYS A 106 -9.07 -7.16 -9.79
N ARG A 107 -9.15 -7.77 -8.61
CA ARG A 107 -9.56 -7.03 -7.40
C ARG A 107 -8.62 -5.88 -7.05
N VAL A 108 -7.32 -6.10 -7.17
CA VAL A 108 -6.31 -5.04 -6.95
C VAL A 108 -6.46 -3.94 -8.00
N GLU A 109 -6.63 -4.33 -9.27
CA GLU A 109 -6.88 -3.41 -10.39
C GLU A 109 -8.12 -2.55 -10.14
N ASP A 110 -9.26 -3.16 -9.78
CA ASP A 110 -10.52 -2.47 -9.54
C ASP A 110 -10.41 -1.50 -8.35
N PHE A 111 -9.74 -1.91 -7.27
CA PHE A 111 -9.48 -1.06 -6.12
C PHE A 111 -8.62 0.16 -6.50
N ILE A 112 -7.51 -0.06 -7.21
CA ILE A 112 -6.61 1.02 -7.66
C ILE A 112 -7.32 1.93 -8.65
N TYR A 113 -8.07 1.38 -9.60
CA TYR A 113 -8.83 2.15 -10.57
C TYR A 113 -9.83 3.07 -9.85
N GLY A 114 -10.59 2.53 -8.89
CA GLY A 114 -11.52 3.31 -8.08
C GLY A 114 -10.83 4.45 -7.33
N MET A 115 -9.67 4.19 -6.72
CA MET A 115 -8.88 5.23 -6.05
C MET A 115 -8.38 6.30 -7.03
N LEU A 116 -7.78 5.90 -8.15
CA LEU A 116 -7.23 6.84 -9.13
C LEU A 116 -8.33 7.73 -9.73
N VAL A 117 -9.40 7.12 -10.23
CA VAL A 117 -10.45 7.82 -10.97
C VAL A 117 -11.38 8.57 -10.02
N ASN A 118 -11.90 7.91 -8.99
CA ASN A 118 -12.97 8.48 -8.16
C ASN A 118 -12.46 9.29 -6.97
N VAL A 119 -11.21 9.08 -6.54
CA VAL A 119 -10.63 9.80 -5.39
C VAL A 119 -9.60 10.84 -5.82
N PHE A 120 -8.70 10.49 -6.74
CA PHE A 120 -7.65 11.39 -7.21
C PHE A 120 -7.97 12.13 -8.51
N ASN A 121 -9.19 12.00 -9.03
CA ASN A 121 -9.64 12.69 -10.24
C ASN A 121 -8.71 12.42 -11.45
N ALA A 122 -8.20 11.20 -11.56
CA ALA A 122 -7.30 10.78 -12.64
C ALA A 122 -8.06 10.28 -13.89
N GLY A 123 -9.38 10.49 -13.96
CA GLY A 123 -10.17 10.21 -15.15
C GLY A 123 -9.57 10.90 -16.39
N ASP A 124 -9.60 10.21 -17.52
CA ASP A 124 -9.12 10.69 -18.84
C ASP A 124 -7.64 11.10 -18.90
N SER A 125 -6.84 10.82 -17.86
CA SER A 125 -5.39 11.12 -17.84
C SER A 125 -4.53 10.12 -18.63
N ALA A 126 -5.10 9.00 -19.06
CA ALA A 126 -4.36 7.89 -19.67
C ALA A 126 -3.66 8.31 -20.97
N ASP A 127 -4.33 9.08 -21.81
CA ASP A 127 -3.75 9.50 -23.09
C ASP A 127 -2.67 10.57 -22.89
N LEU A 128 -2.82 11.44 -21.89
CA LEU A 128 -1.76 12.36 -21.47
C LEU A 128 -0.51 11.59 -21.00
N ALA A 129 -0.69 10.56 -20.18
CA ALA A 129 0.41 9.73 -19.70
C ALA A 129 1.14 9.01 -20.86
N LYS A 130 0.39 8.46 -21.83
CA LYS A 130 0.97 7.85 -23.04
C LYS A 130 1.76 8.86 -23.86
N GLU A 131 1.22 10.06 -24.05
CA GLU A 131 1.87 11.13 -24.81
C GLU A 131 3.22 11.50 -24.18
N GLU A 132 3.26 11.69 -22.86
CA GLU A 132 4.51 12.01 -22.14
C GLU A 132 5.55 10.88 -22.24
N LEU A 133 5.11 9.63 -22.11
CA LEU A 133 5.99 8.46 -22.27
C LEU A 133 6.55 8.35 -23.69
N LEU A 134 5.73 8.60 -24.71
CA LEU A 134 6.15 8.58 -26.10
C LEU A 134 7.11 9.73 -26.43
N LYS A 135 6.85 10.94 -25.93
CA LYS A 135 7.77 12.09 -26.04
C LYS A 135 9.13 11.81 -25.41
N ALA A 136 9.14 11.17 -24.24
CA ALA A 136 10.37 10.78 -23.56
C ALA A 136 11.08 9.58 -24.21
N GLY A 137 10.36 8.76 -24.99
CA GLY A 137 10.86 7.51 -25.53
C GLY A 137 11.24 6.49 -24.44
N SER A 138 10.72 6.66 -23.22
CA SER A 138 11.11 5.89 -22.04
C SER A 138 10.05 5.98 -20.94
N HIS A 139 10.00 4.98 -20.07
CA HIS A 139 9.24 5.04 -18.80
C HIS A 139 9.91 5.95 -17.77
N ASN A 140 11.19 6.28 -17.97
CA ASN A 140 11.91 7.22 -17.13
C ASN A 140 11.70 8.65 -17.64
N LEU A 141 10.85 9.41 -16.96
CA LEU A 141 10.55 10.81 -17.27
C LEU A 141 11.53 11.81 -16.62
N GLY A 142 12.55 11.32 -15.91
CA GLY A 142 13.48 12.16 -15.15
C GLY A 142 12.89 12.71 -13.86
N ASP A 143 13.69 13.52 -13.17
CA ASP A 143 13.30 14.11 -11.88
C ASP A 143 12.26 15.22 -12.08
N LYS A 144 11.19 15.16 -11.29
CA LYS A 144 10.14 16.20 -11.25
C LYS A 144 10.45 17.34 -10.28
N ALA A 145 11.56 17.25 -9.56
CA ALA A 145 11.98 18.19 -8.55
C ALA A 145 13.45 18.54 -8.75
N GLU A 146 13.83 19.74 -8.33
CA GLU A 146 15.21 20.18 -8.31
C GLU A 146 15.85 20.00 -6.93
N ARG A 147 17.18 19.92 -6.90
CA ARG A 147 17.93 19.86 -5.65
C ARG A 147 17.82 21.22 -4.95
N ILE A 148 17.26 21.21 -3.75
CA ILE A 148 17.09 22.42 -2.93
C ILE A 148 18.20 22.61 -1.88
N GLU A 149 18.95 21.55 -1.54
CA GLU A 149 20.02 21.59 -0.54
C GLU A 149 21.40 21.32 -1.15
N ASP A 150 22.42 21.96 -0.61
CA ASP A 150 23.80 21.73 -1.03
C ASP A 150 24.28 20.35 -0.56
N PRO A 151 24.76 19.46 -1.45
CA PRO A 151 25.34 18.18 -1.04
C PRO A 151 26.49 18.32 -0.03
N ALA A 152 27.20 19.45 -0.04
CA ALA A 152 28.25 19.74 0.93
C ALA A 152 27.71 19.91 2.36
N ASP A 153 26.39 20.08 2.54
CA ASP A 153 25.73 20.10 3.84
C ASP A 153 25.32 18.70 4.35
N TRP A 154 25.39 17.70 3.49
CA TRP A 154 25.02 16.32 3.78
C TRP A 154 26.23 15.38 3.89
N THR A 155 27.32 15.87 4.52
CA THR A 155 28.44 15.00 4.90
C THR A 155 28.11 14.22 6.16
N LYS A 156 28.80 13.10 6.40
CA LYS A 156 28.63 12.28 7.60
C LYS A 156 28.75 13.10 8.88
N GLU A 157 29.74 14.00 8.93
CA GLU A 157 30.02 14.86 10.09
C GLU A 157 28.87 15.83 10.36
N LYS A 158 28.36 16.49 9.30
CA LYS A 158 27.23 17.42 9.42
C LYS A 158 25.92 16.71 9.76
N ILE A 159 25.70 15.50 9.23
CA ILE A 159 24.55 14.66 9.59
C ILE A 159 24.58 14.30 11.07
N ILE A 160 25.73 13.85 11.59
CA ILE A 160 25.88 13.51 13.01
C ILE A 160 25.66 14.74 13.91
N ALA A 161 26.24 15.89 13.53
CA ALA A 161 26.06 17.13 14.28
C ALA A 161 24.59 17.55 14.34
N ARG A 162 23.88 17.56 13.20
CA ARG A 162 22.45 17.84 13.13
C ARG A 162 21.62 16.84 13.94
N ALA A 163 21.95 15.56 13.87
CA ALA A 163 21.23 14.52 14.61
C ALA A 163 21.36 14.69 16.14
N ALA A 164 22.49 15.19 16.63
CA ALA A 164 22.69 15.48 18.06
C ALA A 164 21.87 16.67 18.58
N GLU A 165 21.41 17.55 17.69
CA GLU A 165 20.55 18.70 18.01
C GLU A 165 19.05 18.33 17.99
N LEU A 166 18.69 17.15 17.49
CA LEU A 166 17.31 16.68 17.49
C LEU A 166 16.91 16.27 18.91
N ASP A 167 15.84 16.89 19.41
CA ASP A 167 15.21 16.49 20.67
C ASP A 167 14.46 15.18 20.46
N THR A 168 15.00 14.07 21.00
CA THR A 168 14.38 12.75 20.90
C THR A 168 13.63 12.41 22.18
N ASP A 169 12.33 12.71 22.22
CA ASP A 169 11.40 12.26 23.28
C ASP A 169 11.19 10.73 23.28
N LYS A 170 11.79 10.02 22.32
CA LYS A 170 11.72 8.55 22.19
C LYS A 170 13.12 7.97 22.36
N GLY A 171 13.31 7.23 23.45
CA GLY A 171 14.54 6.49 23.74
C GLY A 171 14.81 5.36 22.74
N PRO A 172 15.85 4.54 22.97
CA PRO A 172 16.26 3.47 22.06
C PRO A 172 15.24 2.32 21.93
N GLU A 173 14.21 2.30 22.79
CA GLU A 173 13.12 1.32 22.75
C GLU A 173 12.07 1.75 21.71
N GLY A 174 12.31 1.38 20.45
CA GLY A 174 11.33 1.43 19.37
C GLY A 174 11.27 0.09 18.65
N ASP A 175 10.08 -0.34 18.26
CA ASP A 175 9.94 -1.41 17.27
C ASP A 175 10.21 -0.81 15.88
N PHE A 176 11.30 -1.22 15.25
CA PHE A 176 11.76 -0.73 13.95
C PHE A 176 11.55 -1.76 12.83
N ASP A 177 10.82 -2.85 13.08
CA ASP A 177 10.57 -3.93 12.10
C ASP A 177 9.47 -3.59 11.07
N ASP A 178 8.96 -2.36 11.07
CA ASP A 178 7.80 -1.94 10.27
C ASP A 178 8.12 -1.43 8.86
#